data_AF-A0A7R9WL36-F1
#
_entry.id   AF-A0A7R9WL36-F1
#
_cell.length_a   1.000
_cell.length_b   1.000
_cell.length_c   1.000
_cell.angle_alpha   90.00
_cell.angle_beta   90.00
_cell.angle_gamma   90.00
#
_symmetry.space_group_name_H-M   'P 1'
#
loop_
_entity.id
_entity.type
_entity.pdbx_description
1 polymer ?
#
loop_
_entity_poly.entity_id
_entity_poly.type
_entity_poly.pdbx_seq_one_letter_code
_entity_poly.pdbx_strand_id
1 'polypeptide(L)'
;MASAERSPTQSLRKGPVVIRRVFDVVSPADLCLSEVGKDDRNDASQFKPLIKSSDEEVLTKIKKKTMLYSRDDKDNEDEEGIGAKLLWSLIYIAAKWNGRLRSSAGISDPHGPEAAIVSLLTQDEGNNGEPQGDALSFNTVLPSPEKSSAEPRGPSPNGGDSGSSSLEAVQKLLLRGQREAAVSSALDCRNYALALLVASMCGPECYQAAARRFADEALMKGSPLHTTAMLFSGQLQPPENDMLDRTGSSASFWNERSHKLKQTWRFHLATILSNRTLGWERIVISLGDQLLHLGHVDAAHFCYMVCGCSITPAWHPSARLVLVGCDHIDQMNTSLLTREGVESYERTEAFEWAKRRGNPQAAVSVLQPFKLKYAKILADYGFEEQALMYVETIRQCAGLDASESATSKAKGRKAPTSGQHALIITEEFKNDLSVFEDRVCVSLGVTPSWKSVDSQKKSSVSRAWVNVSSALWGEKSSGEDGKSARQEEEKAKTLK
;
A
#
# COMPACT_ATOMS: atom_id res chain seq x y z
N MET A 1 -44.91 50.71 -39.76
CA MET A 1 -43.55 50.18 -39.55
C MET A 1 -43.56 49.28 -38.33
N ALA A 2 -43.01 48.07 -38.49
CA ALA A 2 -42.60 47.05 -37.49
C ALA A 2 -43.20 45.68 -37.81
N SER A 3 -42.68 45.06 -38.87
CA SER A 3 -42.77 43.61 -39.08
C SER A 3 -41.82 42.94 -38.10
N ALA A 4 -42.35 42.08 -37.23
CA ALA A 4 -41.55 41.26 -36.33
C ALA A 4 -40.85 40.16 -37.14
N GLU A 5 -39.56 40.32 -37.39
CA GLU A 5 -38.70 39.27 -37.96
C GLU A 5 -38.55 38.15 -36.92
N ARG A 6 -39.11 36.97 -37.22
CA ARG A 6 -38.80 35.74 -36.50
C ARG A 6 -37.34 35.38 -36.79
N SER A 7 -36.54 35.32 -35.73
CA SER A 7 -35.18 34.77 -35.75
C SER A 7 -35.15 33.39 -36.41
N PRO A 8 -34.19 33.09 -37.32
CA PRO A 8 -34.09 31.80 -37.96
C PRO A 8 -33.73 30.74 -36.93
N THR A 9 -34.55 29.70 -36.83
CA THR A 9 -34.27 28.49 -36.06
C THR A 9 -32.92 27.94 -36.47
N GLN A 10 -31.98 27.88 -35.53
CA GLN A 10 -30.64 27.34 -35.69
C GLN A 10 -30.74 25.88 -36.19
N SER A 11 -30.66 25.67 -37.50
CA SER A 11 -30.72 24.34 -38.08
C SER A 11 -29.46 23.58 -37.65
N LEU A 12 -29.64 22.47 -36.92
CA LEU A 12 -28.56 21.55 -36.56
C LEU A 12 -27.73 21.22 -37.82
N ARG A 13 -26.39 21.31 -37.72
CA ARG A 13 -25.50 21.07 -38.86
C ARG A 13 -25.76 19.66 -39.40
N LYS A 14 -26.13 19.56 -40.68
CA LYS A 14 -26.28 18.28 -41.37
C LYS A 14 -24.89 17.69 -41.61
N GLY A 15 -24.52 16.69 -40.83
CA GLY A 15 -23.30 15.89 -41.00
C GLY A 15 -23.61 14.41 -40.80
N PRO A 16 -22.78 13.48 -41.31
CA PRO A 16 -22.98 12.06 -41.10
C PRO A 16 -22.82 11.71 -39.61
N VAL A 17 -23.82 11.01 -39.04
CA VAL A 17 -23.72 10.43 -37.70
C VAL A 17 -23.08 9.06 -37.84
N VAL A 18 -21.85 8.91 -37.34
CA VAL A 18 -21.11 7.66 -37.37
C VAL A 18 -21.21 7.00 -35.99
N ILE A 19 -21.80 5.81 -35.94
CA ILE A 19 -21.85 4.98 -34.74
C ILE A 19 -20.69 3.99 -34.85
N ARG A 20 -19.81 3.96 -33.84
CA ARG A 20 -18.70 3.01 -33.73
C ARG A 20 -18.78 2.31 -32.39
N ARG A 21 -18.19 1.11 -32.29
CA ARG A 21 -17.96 0.50 -30.98
C ARG A 21 -16.80 1.23 -30.31
N VAL A 22 -16.86 1.36 -28.99
CA VAL A 22 -15.81 2.02 -28.20
C VAL A 22 -14.44 1.39 -28.47
N PHE A 23 -14.41 0.06 -28.59
CA PHE A 23 -13.22 -0.73 -28.95
C PHE A 23 -12.60 -0.35 -30.31
N ASP A 24 -13.40 0.15 -31.26
CA ASP A 24 -12.91 0.55 -32.59
C ASP A 24 -12.30 1.97 -32.57
N VAL A 25 -12.42 2.69 -31.44
CA VAL A 25 -12.00 4.10 -31.27
C VAL A 25 -10.91 4.25 -30.21
N VAL A 26 -10.96 3.46 -29.14
CA VAL A 26 -9.99 3.49 -28.03
C VAL A 26 -9.23 2.18 -27.99
N SER A 27 -7.90 2.24 -28.01
CA SER A 27 -7.09 1.03 -27.94
C SER A 27 -7.13 0.46 -26.52
N PRO A 28 -7.32 -0.87 -26.33
CA PRO A 28 -7.18 -1.50 -25.02
C PRO A 28 -5.79 -1.35 -24.40
N ALA A 29 -4.77 -1.08 -25.22
CA ALA A 29 -3.41 -0.82 -24.76
C ALA A 29 -3.29 0.50 -23.99
N ASP A 30 -4.18 1.47 -24.24
CA ASP A 30 -4.12 2.81 -23.64
C ASP A 30 -4.43 2.79 -22.13
N LEU A 31 -5.05 1.71 -21.63
CA LEU A 31 -5.40 1.50 -20.21
C LEU A 31 -4.84 0.19 -19.63
N CYS A 32 -3.77 -0.38 -20.20
CA CYS A 32 -3.18 -1.67 -19.77
C CYS A 32 -4.13 -2.89 -19.82
N LEU A 33 -5.21 -2.83 -20.62
CA LEU A 33 -6.14 -3.94 -20.84
C LEU A 33 -5.66 -4.90 -21.94
N SER A 34 -4.46 -4.69 -22.49
CA SER A 34 -3.84 -5.59 -23.46
C SER A 34 -2.32 -5.57 -23.36
N GLU A 35 -1.75 -6.26 -22.37
CA GLU A 35 -0.30 -6.50 -22.29
C GLU A 35 0.06 -7.97 -22.53
N VAL A 36 -0.64 -8.61 -23.46
CA VAL A 36 -0.19 -9.87 -24.05
C VAL A 36 -0.40 -9.78 -25.56
N GLY A 37 0.57 -10.32 -26.31
CA GLY A 37 0.67 -10.19 -27.76
C GLY A 37 -0.62 -10.53 -28.50
N LYS A 38 -0.66 -10.17 -29.78
CA LYS A 38 -1.79 -10.31 -30.71
C LYS A 38 -2.47 -11.69 -30.74
N ASP A 39 -1.94 -12.72 -30.08
CA ASP A 39 -2.47 -14.08 -30.08
C ASP A 39 -3.28 -14.46 -28.82
N ASP A 40 -3.12 -13.76 -27.68
CA ASP A 40 -3.82 -14.05 -26.41
C ASP A 40 -4.95 -13.06 -26.07
N ARG A 41 -5.51 -12.40 -27.09
CA ARG A 41 -6.53 -11.33 -26.98
C ARG A 41 -7.86 -11.75 -26.34
N ASN A 42 -8.00 -13.00 -25.91
CA ASN A 42 -9.23 -13.58 -25.39
C ASN A 42 -9.08 -14.17 -23.98
N ASP A 43 -7.94 -13.98 -23.31
CA ASP A 43 -7.76 -14.47 -21.94
C ASP A 43 -8.44 -13.55 -20.92
N ALA A 44 -9.77 -13.61 -20.89
CA ALA A 44 -10.60 -12.87 -19.95
C ALA A 44 -10.38 -13.32 -18.48
N SER A 45 -9.54 -14.33 -18.23
CA SER A 45 -9.14 -14.75 -16.88
C SER A 45 -8.23 -13.73 -16.19
N GLN A 46 -7.47 -12.95 -16.95
CA GLN A 46 -6.59 -11.89 -16.43
C GLN A 46 -7.35 -10.86 -15.59
N PHE A 47 -8.59 -10.53 -15.96
CA PHE A 47 -9.36 -9.44 -15.36
C PHE A 47 -10.27 -9.89 -14.22
N LYS A 48 -10.18 -11.15 -13.78
CA LYS A 48 -10.94 -11.63 -12.62
C LYS A 48 -10.52 -10.88 -11.35
N PRO A 49 -11.47 -10.58 -10.44
CA PRO A 49 -11.14 -10.06 -9.11
C PRO A 49 -10.19 -11.00 -8.40
N LEU A 50 -9.07 -10.48 -7.86
CA LEU A 50 -8.00 -11.33 -7.31
C LEU A 50 -8.47 -12.20 -6.12
N ILE A 51 -9.51 -11.75 -5.41
CA ILE A 51 -10.12 -12.49 -4.30
C ILE A 51 -10.87 -13.75 -4.76
N LYS A 52 -11.28 -13.83 -6.02
CA LYS A 52 -11.96 -14.99 -6.62
C LYS A 52 -11.00 -15.95 -7.35
N SER A 53 -9.75 -15.56 -7.54
CA SER A 53 -8.71 -16.37 -8.17
C SER A 53 -8.00 -17.28 -7.15
N SER A 54 -7.34 -18.33 -7.64
CA SER A 54 -6.53 -19.20 -6.78
C SER A 54 -5.24 -18.48 -6.32
N ASP A 55 -4.74 -18.85 -5.14
CA ASP A 55 -3.52 -18.23 -4.59
C ASP A 55 -2.31 -18.37 -5.53
N GLU A 56 -2.20 -19.50 -6.24
CA GLU A 56 -1.11 -19.77 -7.17
C GLU A 56 -1.19 -18.90 -8.44
N GLU A 57 -2.39 -18.69 -8.97
CA GLU A 57 -2.63 -17.80 -10.11
C GLU A 57 -2.25 -16.36 -9.75
N VAL A 58 -2.70 -15.86 -8.59
CA VAL A 58 -2.43 -14.48 -8.18
C VAL A 58 -0.94 -14.25 -7.96
N LEU A 59 -0.24 -15.18 -7.29
CA LEU A 59 1.22 -15.10 -7.12
C LEU A 59 1.96 -15.12 -8.46
N THR A 60 1.51 -15.93 -9.41
CA THR A 60 2.10 -16.01 -10.76
C THR A 60 1.86 -14.70 -11.52
N LYS A 61 0.67 -14.11 -11.41
CA LYS A 61 0.35 -12.81 -11.99
C LYS A 61 1.22 -11.69 -11.41
N ILE A 62 1.37 -11.63 -10.09
CA ILE A 62 2.25 -10.67 -9.41
C ILE A 62 3.70 -10.83 -9.89
N LYS A 63 4.22 -12.06 -9.93
CA LYS A 63 5.57 -12.34 -10.45
C LYS A 63 5.75 -11.91 -11.91
N LYS A 64 4.77 -12.20 -12.77
CA LYS A 64 4.79 -11.77 -14.18
C LYS A 64 4.85 -10.26 -14.28
N LYS A 65 4.03 -9.54 -13.51
CA LYS A 65 4.06 -8.06 -13.43
C LYS A 65 5.40 -7.55 -12.94
N THR A 66 6.02 -8.14 -11.91
CA THR A 66 7.38 -7.77 -11.48
C THR A 66 8.42 -7.92 -12.61
N MET A 67 8.32 -8.99 -13.41
CA MET A 67 9.26 -9.26 -14.50
C MET A 67 9.05 -8.36 -15.73
N LEU A 68 7.83 -7.86 -15.96
CA LEU A 68 7.55 -6.95 -17.07
C LEU A 68 8.36 -5.65 -16.93
N TYR A 69 8.35 -5.04 -15.74
CA TYR A 69 9.18 -3.86 -15.44
C TYR A 69 10.69 -4.14 -15.34
N SER A 70 11.14 -5.38 -15.59
CA SER A 70 12.57 -5.72 -15.67
C SER A 70 13.10 -5.79 -17.10
N ARG A 71 12.21 -5.67 -18.10
CA ARG A 71 12.49 -6.07 -19.49
C ARG A 71 12.40 -4.93 -20.50
N ASP A 72 11.78 -3.82 -20.12
CA ASP A 72 11.67 -2.62 -20.95
C ASP A 72 12.82 -1.66 -20.61
N ASP A 73 13.60 -1.33 -21.65
CA ASP A 73 14.67 -0.34 -21.75
C ASP A 73 15.99 -0.58 -21.01
N LYS A 74 16.89 -1.30 -21.71
CA LYS A 74 18.35 -1.16 -21.50
C LYS A 74 18.91 0.19 -22.00
N ASP A 75 18.09 0.97 -22.72
CA ASP A 75 18.51 2.19 -23.40
C ASP A 75 17.93 3.48 -22.76
N ASN A 76 16.94 3.37 -21.86
CA ASN A 76 16.45 4.44 -20.99
C ASN A 76 16.28 3.88 -19.57
N GLU A 77 17.23 4.16 -18.68
CA GLU A 77 17.09 3.89 -17.24
C GLU A 77 16.05 4.85 -16.63
N ASP A 78 14.79 4.76 -17.04
CA ASP A 78 13.72 5.57 -16.47
C ASP A 78 13.53 5.14 -15.00
N GLU A 79 13.88 6.03 -14.07
CA GLU A 79 13.77 5.80 -12.61
C GLU A 79 12.35 5.33 -12.19
N GLU A 80 11.33 5.66 -12.98
CA GLU A 80 9.93 5.25 -12.80
C GLU A 80 9.72 3.73 -12.94
N GLY A 81 10.40 3.06 -13.88
CA GLY A 81 10.28 1.61 -14.07
C GLY A 81 10.80 0.81 -12.87
N ILE A 82 11.88 1.30 -12.25
CA ILE A 82 12.49 0.72 -11.05
C ILE A 82 11.54 0.84 -9.86
N GLY A 83 10.88 2.00 -9.70
CA GLY A 83 9.87 2.24 -8.66
C GLY A 83 8.71 1.24 -8.73
N ALA A 84 8.10 1.10 -9.91
CA ALA A 84 7.01 0.17 -10.15
C ALA A 84 7.41 -1.29 -9.87
N LYS A 85 8.62 -1.70 -10.28
CA LYS A 85 9.18 -3.03 -9.99
C LYS A 85 9.31 -3.29 -8.49
N LEU A 86 9.83 -2.32 -7.74
CA LEU A 86 9.99 -2.41 -6.29
C LEU A 86 8.64 -2.54 -5.57
N LEU A 87 7.62 -1.80 -6.01
CA LEU A 87 6.26 -1.93 -5.45
C LEU A 87 5.67 -3.32 -5.67
N TRP A 88 5.73 -3.86 -6.89
CA TRP A 88 5.27 -5.22 -7.16
C TRP A 88 6.05 -6.27 -6.35
N SER A 89 7.36 -6.09 -6.21
CA SER A 89 8.21 -6.97 -5.39
C SER A 89 7.83 -6.90 -3.91
N LEU A 90 7.52 -5.71 -3.39
CA LEU A 90 7.04 -5.53 -2.02
C LEU A 90 5.69 -6.21 -1.80
N ILE A 91 4.76 -6.11 -2.75
CA ILE A 91 3.47 -6.81 -2.70
C ILE A 91 3.67 -8.32 -2.72
N TYR A 92 4.62 -8.82 -3.52
CA TYR A 92 4.99 -10.24 -3.52
C TYR A 92 5.53 -10.71 -2.16
N ILE A 93 6.40 -9.92 -1.53
CA ILE A 93 6.88 -10.19 -0.16
C ILE A 93 5.70 -10.20 0.81
N ALA A 94 4.80 -9.20 0.75
CA ALA A 94 3.61 -9.16 1.59
C ALA A 94 2.76 -10.43 1.40
N ALA A 95 2.54 -10.86 0.16
CA ALA A 95 1.78 -12.06 -0.14
C ALA A 95 2.40 -13.32 0.47
N LYS A 96 3.73 -13.49 0.34
CA LYS A 96 4.47 -14.64 0.92
C LYS A 96 4.32 -14.73 2.44
N TRP A 97 4.22 -13.57 3.11
CA TRP A 97 4.11 -13.46 4.56
C TRP A 97 2.70 -13.15 5.06
N ASN A 98 1.67 -13.61 4.32
CA ASN A 98 0.26 -13.47 4.69
C ASN A 98 -0.15 -12.03 5.03
N GLY A 99 0.32 -11.07 4.23
CA GLY A 99 0.03 -9.65 4.36
C GLY A 99 0.87 -8.89 5.37
N ARG A 100 1.80 -9.57 6.07
CA ARG A 100 2.69 -8.94 7.04
C ARG A 100 3.98 -8.49 6.37
N LEU A 101 4.23 -7.19 6.39
CA LEU A 101 5.51 -6.60 6.01
C LEU A 101 6.49 -6.49 7.19
N ARG A 102 6.08 -6.95 8.37
CA ARG A 102 6.84 -6.84 9.63
C ARG A 102 6.89 -8.17 10.35
N SER A 103 8.07 -8.55 10.85
CA SER A 103 8.21 -9.79 11.63
C SER A 103 7.74 -9.56 13.06
N SER A 104 7.04 -10.54 13.64
CA SER A 104 6.71 -10.54 15.07
C SER A 104 7.92 -10.80 15.96
N ALA A 105 8.99 -11.38 15.40
CA ALA A 105 10.27 -11.61 16.08
C ALA A 105 11.21 -10.40 16.02
N GLY A 106 10.79 -9.31 15.38
CA GLY A 106 11.58 -8.08 15.23
C GLY A 106 12.70 -8.20 14.19
N ILE A 107 13.69 -7.33 14.31
CA ILE A 107 14.79 -7.12 13.33
C ILE A 107 15.70 -8.36 13.23
N SER A 108 15.73 -9.21 14.25
CA SER A 108 16.66 -10.35 14.35
C SER A 108 16.20 -11.61 13.61
N ASP A 109 15.11 -11.57 12.86
CA ASP A 109 14.59 -12.69 12.07
C ASP A 109 15.23 -12.71 10.66
N PRO A 110 16.24 -13.56 10.39
CA PRO A 110 16.97 -13.54 9.12
C PRO A 110 16.11 -14.01 7.94
N HIS A 111 15.03 -14.72 8.23
CA HIS A 111 14.07 -15.18 7.24
C HIS A 111 12.79 -14.36 7.26
N GLY A 112 12.71 -13.29 8.03
CA GLY A 112 11.50 -12.47 8.14
C GLY A 112 11.22 -11.62 6.89
N PRO A 113 10.01 -11.04 6.81
CA PRO A 113 9.66 -10.10 5.73
C PRO A 113 10.59 -8.88 5.69
N GLU A 114 11.06 -8.38 6.84
CA GLU A 114 11.95 -7.21 6.92
C GLU A 114 13.32 -7.49 6.29
N ALA A 115 13.90 -8.67 6.54
CA ALA A 115 15.14 -9.09 5.91
C ALA A 115 15.00 -9.22 4.38
N ALA A 116 13.86 -9.72 3.90
CA ALA A 116 13.57 -9.78 2.47
C ALA A 116 13.41 -8.38 1.84
N ILE A 117 12.79 -7.43 2.55
CA ILE A 117 12.66 -6.03 2.11
C ILE A 117 14.03 -5.37 2.04
N VAL A 118 14.86 -5.53 3.08
CA VAL A 118 16.23 -4.98 3.10
C VAL A 118 17.05 -5.56 1.95
N SER A 119 16.97 -6.88 1.72
CA SER A 119 17.67 -7.52 0.60
C SER A 119 17.23 -6.93 -0.74
N LEU A 120 15.92 -6.74 -0.96
CA LEU A 120 15.37 -6.11 -2.16
C LEU A 120 15.89 -4.68 -2.36
N LEU A 121 16.01 -3.90 -1.28
CA LEU A 121 16.51 -2.51 -1.35
C LEU A 121 18.01 -2.43 -1.63
N THR A 122 18.79 -3.42 -1.19
CA THR A 122 20.26 -3.46 -1.32
C THR A 122 20.76 -4.23 -2.54
N GLN A 123 19.91 -4.99 -3.22
CA GLN A 123 20.27 -5.68 -4.45
C GLN A 123 20.49 -4.65 -5.56
N ASP A 124 21.67 -4.69 -6.17
CA ASP A 124 21.93 -4.02 -7.45
C ASP A 124 21.63 -5.00 -8.59
N GLU A 125 20.83 -4.54 -9.55
CA GLU A 125 20.43 -5.29 -10.76
C GLU A 125 21.62 -5.62 -11.70
N GLY A 126 22.84 -5.20 -11.36
CA GLY A 126 24.04 -5.34 -12.18
C GLY A 126 24.90 -6.59 -11.93
N ASN A 127 24.65 -7.43 -10.91
CA ASN A 127 25.63 -8.44 -10.48
C ASN A 127 25.12 -9.89 -10.44
N ASN A 128 24.64 -10.39 -11.57
CA ASN A 128 24.47 -11.84 -11.83
C ASN A 128 25.66 -12.44 -12.61
N GLY A 129 26.82 -11.79 -12.60
CA GLY A 129 28.11 -12.33 -13.06
C GLY A 129 29.06 -12.51 -11.87
N GLU A 130 30.06 -13.38 -12.02
CA GLU A 130 31.10 -13.71 -11.04
C GLU A 130 31.69 -12.50 -10.27
N PRO A 131 32.27 -12.70 -9.07
CA PRO A 131 32.86 -11.63 -8.28
C PRO A 131 34.20 -11.19 -8.91
N GLN A 132 34.13 -10.47 -10.01
CA GLN A 132 35.23 -9.73 -10.59
C GLN A 132 34.99 -8.26 -10.31
N GLY A 133 35.93 -7.67 -9.56
CA GLY A 133 35.77 -6.39 -8.88
C GLY A 133 35.38 -5.24 -9.81
N ASP A 134 34.09 -4.95 -9.83
CA ASP A 134 33.52 -3.62 -9.88
C ASP A 134 32.03 -3.75 -9.53
N ALA A 135 31.77 -4.12 -8.27
CA ALA A 135 30.47 -3.85 -7.66
C ALA A 135 30.21 -2.36 -7.81
N LEU A 136 28.99 -1.96 -8.19
CA LEU A 136 28.47 -0.61 -8.03
C LEU A 136 28.75 -0.18 -6.60
N SER A 137 29.91 0.46 -6.45
CA SER A 137 30.51 0.64 -5.15
C SER A 137 29.76 1.79 -4.52
N PHE A 138 29.56 1.70 -3.21
CA PHE A 138 29.23 2.82 -2.34
C PHE A 138 30.04 4.11 -2.68
N ASN A 139 31.22 3.95 -3.32
CA ASN A 139 32.11 4.97 -3.84
C ASN A 139 31.66 5.73 -5.12
N THR A 140 30.69 5.27 -5.90
CA THR A 140 30.34 5.91 -7.21
C THR A 140 29.21 6.94 -7.08
N VAL A 141 28.31 6.78 -6.11
CA VAL A 141 27.19 7.72 -5.85
C VAL A 141 27.59 8.85 -4.88
N LEU A 142 28.60 8.59 -4.05
CA LEU A 142 29.24 9.59 -3.21
C LEU A 142 30.43 10.18 -3.98
N PRO A 143 30.65 11.51 -4.01
CA PRO A 143 31.91 12.02 -4.50
C PRO A 143 32.98 11.38 -3.61
N SER A 144 34.00 10.77 -4.22
CA SER A 144 35.22 10.46 -3.48
C SER A 144 35.60 11.70 -2.66
N PRO A 145 35.97 11.57 -1.38
CA PRO A 145 36.48 12.73 -0.65
C PRO A 145 37.59 13.31 -1.52
N GLU A 146 37.38 14.54 -2.01
CA GLU A 146 38.43 15.27 -2.70
C GLU A 146 39.66 15.15 -1.81
N LYS A 147 40.79 14.76 -2.42
CA LYS A 147 42.09 14.60 -1.76
C LYS A 147 42.46 15.90 -1.04
N SER A 148 41.93 16.04 0.16
CA SER A 148 42.22 17.08 1.13
C SER A 148 42.72 16.36 2.38
N SER A 149 43.76 15.53 2.20
CA SER A 149 44.74 15.16 3.25
C SER A 149 44.23 14.94 4.68
N ALA A 150 43.05 14.36 4.86
CA ALA A 150 42.47 14.09 6.16
C ALA A 150 41.87 12.68 6.11
N GLU A 151 42.77 11.68 6.18
CA GLU A 151 42.40 10.35 6.60
C GLU A 151 41.62 10.41 7.94
N PRO A 152 40.74 9.44 8.23
CA PRO A 152 40.15 9.32 9.55
C PRO A 152 41.28 9.02 10.53
N ARG A 153 41.81 10.07 11.19
CA ARG A 153 42.76 9.92 12.28
C ARG A 153 42.04 9.18 13.41
N GLY A 154 42.15 7.85 13.40
CA GLY A 154 42.15 7.10 14.64
C GLY A 154 43.23 7.68 15.57
N PRO A 155 43.14 7.44 16.88
CA PRO A 155 44.16 7.90 17.81
C PRO A 155 45.47 7.14 17.53
N SER A 156 46.30 7.66 16.63
CA SER A 156 47.68 7.22 16.50
C SER A 156 48.48 7.93 17.60
N PRO A 157 49.15 7.20 18.52
CA PRO A 157 49.85 7.81 19.65
C PRO A 157 51.11 8.59 19.28
N ASN A 158 51.54 8.58 18.01
CA ASN A 158 52.84 9.14 17.63
C ASN A 158 52.67 10.20 16.52
N GLY A 159 52.70 11.47 16.92
CA GLY A 159 52.71 12.61 16.00
C GLY A 159 52.55 13.99 16.65
N GLY A 160 53.52 14.40 17.50
CA GLY A 160 53.94 15.79 17.72
C GLY A 160 53.02 16.74 18.53
N ASP A 161 53.35 16.92 19.81
CA ASP A 161 53.19 18.08 20.73
C ASP A 161 51.85 18.84 20.87
N SER A 162 50.91 18.82 19.92
CA SER A 162 49.60 19.48 20.04
C SER A 162 48.52 18.58 20.67
N GLY A 163 48.70 17.26 20.59
CA GLY A 163 47.80 16.26 21.20
C GLY A 163 47.96 16.16 22.72
N SER A 164 49.17 16.37 23.24
CA SER A 164 49.45 16.33 24.69
C SER A 164 48.81 17.53 25.40
N SER A 165 48.96 18.74 24.86
CA SER A 165 48.39 19.95 25.45
C SER A 165 46.85 19.96 25.46
N SER A 166 46.22 19.42 24.40
CA SER A 166 44.76 19.27 24.33
C SER A 166 44.22 18.22 25.30
N LEU A 167 44.91 17.09 25.44
CA LEU A 167 44.55 16.07 26.45
C LEU A 167 44.78 16.57 27.87
N GLU A 168 45.83 17.34 28.13
CA GLU A 168 46.05 17.99 29.42
C GLU A 168 44.95 19.00 29.77
N ALA A 169 44.45 19.75 28.79
CA ALA A 169 43.34 20.67 28.99
C ALA A 169 42.04 19.92 29.36
N VAL A 170 41.73 18.86 28.62
CA VAL A 170 40.59 17.98 28.92
C VAL A 170 40.75 17.34 30.30
N GLN A 171 41.94 16.85 30.66
CA GLN A 171 42.24 16.29 31.97
C GLN A 171 42.05 17.31 33.10
N LYS A 172 42.53 18.55 32.93
CA LYS A 172 42.33 19.64 33.91
C LYS A 172 40.85 19.95 34.13
N LEU A 173 40.03 19.94 33.07
CA LEU A 173 38.59 20.15 33.15
C LEU A 173 37.88 18.99 33.87
N LEU A 174 38.28 17.74 33.58
CA LEU A 174 37.75 16.56 34.25
C LEU A 174 38.11 16.52 35.73
N LEU A 175 39.35 16.87 36.11
CA LEU A 175 39.77 16.96 37.51
C LEU A 175 38.97 18.00 38.30
N ARG A 176 38.45 19.04 37.65
CA ARG A 176 37.55 20.04 38.24
C ARG A 176 36.08 19.64 38.24
N GLY A 177 35.75 18.47 37.69
CA GLY A 177 34.36 17.98 37.55
C GLY A 177 33.55 18.65 36.43
N GLN A 178 34.18 19.48 35.59
CA GLN A 178 33.54 20.23 34.50
C GLN A 178 33.41 19.37 33.24
N ARG A 179 32.52 18.37 33.29
CA ARG A 179 32.43 17.32 32.26
C ARG A 179 31.95 17.84 30.89
N GLU A 180 30.97 18.74 30.84
CA GLU A 180 30.46 19.32 29.57
C GLU A 180 31.50 20.19 28.84
N ALA A 181 32.28 20.97 29.59
CA ALA A 181 33.38 21.74 29.05
C ALA A 181 34.49 20.82 28.52
N ALA A 182 34.75 19.70 29.21
CA ALA A 182 35.69 18.69 28.75
C ALA A 182 35.23 18.02 27.43
N VAL A 183 33.92 17.75 27.27
CA VAL A 183 33.35 17.26 26.01
C VAL A 183 33.55 18.27 24.88
N SER A 184 33.21 19.54 25.10
CA SER A 184 33.37 20.59 24.09
C SER A 184 34.83 20.74 23.66
N SER A 185 35.75 20.76 24.63
CA SER A 185 37.20 20.82 24.36
C SER A 185 37.70 19.58 23.60
N ALA A 186 37.17 18.39 23.87
CA ALA A 186 37.54 17.17 23.15
C ALA A 186 36.99 17.16 21.70
N LEU A 187 35.78 17.69 21.48
CA LEU A 187 35.19 17.85 20.14
C LEU A 187 35.98 18.84 19.28
N ASP A 188 36.36 19.99 19.85
CA ASP A 188 37.15 21.00 19.12
C ASP A 188 38.53 20.46 18.71
N CYS A 189 39.09 19.53 19.49
CA CYS A 189 40.33 18.83 19.16
C CYS A 189 40.12 17.62 18.21
N ARG A 190 38.90 17.41 17.70
CA ARG A 190 38.48 16.25 16.87
C ARG A 190 38.77 14.89 17.50
N ASN A 191 38.87 14.82 18.83
CA ASN A 191 39.01 13.56 19.55
C ASN A 191 37.62 13.03 19.93
N TYR A 192 36.88 12.54 18.93
CA TYR A 192 35.50 12.11 19.08
C TYR A 192 35.35 10.89 20.00
N ALA A 193 36.33 9.99 20.02
CA ALA A 193 36.29 8.82 20.91
C ALA A 193 36.28 9.24 22.39
N LEU A 194 37.18 10.16 22.78
CA LEU A 194 37.21 10.71 24.13
C LEU A 194 35.98 11.57 24.42
N ALA A 195 35.56 12.40 23.46
CA ALA A 195 34.37 13.25 23.60
C ALA A 195 33.11 12.42 23.86
N LEU A 196 32.86 11.35 23.09
CA LEU A 196 31.71 10.47 23.26
C LEU A 196 31.78 9.67 24.56
N LEU A 197 32.98 9.22 24.97
CA LEU A 197 33.19 8.54 26.25
C LEU A 197 32.83 9.46 27.43
N VAL A 198 33.34 10.69 27.44
CA VAL A 198 33.03 11.67 28.51
C VAL A 198 31.55 12.08 28.45
N ALA A 199 31.00 12.29 27.25
CA ALA A 199 29.61 12.69 27.07
C ALA A 199 28.61 11.64 27.58
N SER A 200 28.96 10.35 27.50
CA SER A 200 28.15 9.26 28.08
C SER A 200 27.91 9.42 29.59
N MET A 201 28.78 10.16 30.28
CA MET A 201 28.69 10.46 31.72
C MET A 201 28.07 11.83 32.02
N CYS A 202 27.70 12.62 31.01
CA CYS A 202 27.14 13.98 31.14
C CYS A 202 25.61 14.02 30.97
N GLY A 203 24.99 12.90 30.61
CA GLY A 203 23.56 12.78 30.34
C GLY A 203 23.23 12.67 28.86
N PRO A 204 21.97 12.34 28.53
CA PRO A 204 21.55 12.03 27.16
C PRO A 204 21.74 13.22 26.22
N GLU A 205 21.29 14.42 26.58
CA GLU A 205 21.37 15.60 25.71
C GLU A 205 22.82 15.94 25.29
N CYS A 206 23.75 15.89 26.24
CA CYS A 206 25.17 16.12 25.97
C CYS A 206 25.74 15.03 25.04
N TYR A 207 25.38 13.76 25.26
CA TYR A 207 25.80 12.67 24.37
C TYR A 207 25.23 12.83 22.97
N GLN A 208 23.94 13.15 22.84
CA GLN A 208 23.29 13.34 21.54
C GLN A 208 23.90 14.53 20.78
N ALA A 209 24.19 15.65 21.46
CA ALA A 209 24.85 16.80 20.84
C ALA A 209 26.28 16.47 20.36
N ALA A 210 27.06 15.76 21.18
CA ALA A 210 28.41 15.32 20.80
C ALA A 210 28.39 14.33 19.62
N ALA A 211 27.44 13.39 19.62
CA ALA A 211 27.26 12.41 18.56
C ALA A 211 26.77 13.05 17.24
N ARG A 212 25.89 14.06 17.31
CA ARG A 212 25.52 14.87 16.13
C ARG A 212 26.74 15.56 15.52
N ARG A 213 27.54 16.21 16.37
CA ARG A 213 28.73 16.94 15.91
C ARG A 213 29.74 15.99 15.27
N PHE A 214 29.95 14.81 15.86
CA PHE A 214 30.72 13.73 15.24
C PHE A 214 30.14 13.32 13.87
N ALA A 215 28.83 13.06 13.78
CA ALA A 215 28.20 12.65 12.53
C ALA A 215 28.39 13.71 11.43
N ASP A 216 28.10 14.98 11.74
CA ASP A 216 28.14 16.07 10.76
C ASP A 216 29.57 16.48 10.34
N GLU A 217 30.57 16.32 11.21
CA GLU A 217 31.97 16.73 10.94
C GLU A 217 32.86 15.57 10.47
N ALA A 218 32.59 14.32 10.89
CA ALA A 218 33.42 13.17 10.58
C ALA A 218 32.86 12.26 9.46
N LEU A 219 31.55 12.32 9.19
CA LEU A 219 30.90 11.49 8.17
C LEU A 219 30.38 12.34 7.01
N MET A 220 30.34 11.75 5.81
CA MET A 220 29.76 12.43 4.66
C MET A 220 28.25 12.57 4.84
N LYS A 221 27.78 13.82 4.89
CA LYS A 221 26.35 14.16 4.97
C LYS A 221 25.60 13.54 3.80
N GLY A 222 24.48 12.89 4.10
CA GLY A 222 23.68 12.18 3.09
C GLY A 222 24.17 10.78 2.73
N SER A 223 25.25 10.30 3.35
CA SER A 223 25.57 8.86 3.29
C SER A 223 24.61 8.05 4.17
N PRO A 224 24.33 6.77 3.83
CA PRO A 224 23.62 5.86 4.71
C PRO A 224 24.27 5.75 6.10
N LEU A 225 25.60 5.77 6.17
CA LEU A 225 26.36 5.74 7.42
C LEU A 225 26.11 6.97 8.30
N HIS A 226 26.05 8.17 7.70
CA HIS A 226 25.65 9.40 8.40
C HIS A 226 24.21 9.27 8.94
N THR A 227 23.31 8.66 8.17
CA THR A 227 21.93 8.40 8.62
C THR A 227 21.89 7.44 9.81
N THR A 228 22.69 6.36 9.79
CA THR A 228 22.82 5.44 10.94
C THR A 228 23.32 6.16 12.18
N ALA A 229 24.35 7.00 12.05
CA ALA A 229 24.90 7.75 13.18
C ALA A 229 23.88 8.74 13.78
N MET A 230 23.11 9.42 12.92
CA MET A 230 22.03 10.31 13.33
C MET A 230 20.84 9.56 13.97
N LEU A 231 20.56 8.35 13.50
CA LEU A 231 19.55 7.46 14.06
C LEU A 231 19.94 6.97 15.46
N PHE A 232 21.18 6.49 15.65
CA PHE A 232 21.68 6.01 16.94
C PHE A 232 21.88 7.12 17.97
N SER A 233 22.21 8.33 17.52
CA SER A 233 22.31 9.50 18.41
C SER A 233 20.96 10.09 18.79
N GLY A 234 19.83 9.55 18.30
CA GLY A 234 18.50 10.10 18.59
C GLY A 234 18.26 11.51 18.05
N GLN A 235 19.14 11.96 17.14
CA GLN A 235 19.11 13.30 16.54
C GLN A 235 18.31 13.31 15.23
N LEU A 236 18.11 12.15 14.63
CA LEU A 236 17.06 11.94 13.65
C LEU A 236 15.71 11.85 14.37
N GLN A 237 15.29 12.98 14.95
CA GLN A 237 14.03 13.05 15.68
C GLN A 237 12.87 12.91 14.69
N PRO A 238 11.84 12.11 15.04
CA PRO A 238 10.64 12.05 14.22
C PRO A 238 10.02 13.45 14.15
N PRO A 239 9.49 13.88 13.00
CA PRO A 239 8.82 15.17 12.92
C PRO A 239 7.71 15.23 13.97
N GLU A 240 7.61 16.36 14.67
CA GLU A 240 6.48 16.63 15.56
C GLU A 240 5.16 16.52 14.77
N ASN A 241 4.06 16.17 15.43
CA ASN A 241 2.79 15.84 14.77
C ASN A 241 2.32 16.90 13.76
N ASP A 242 2.56 18.19 14.04
CA ASP A 242 2.18 19.32 13.18
C ASP A 242 3.11 19.54 11.97
N MET A 243 4.26 18.87 11.93
CA MET A 243 5.29 19.02 10.88
C MET A 243 5.22 17.92 9.81
N LEU A 244 4.35 16.92 10.00
CA LEU A 244 4.07 15.86 9.03
C LEU A 244 3.06 16.34 7.98
N ASP A 245 3.34 17.48 7.34
CA ASP A 245 2.62 17.90 6.16
C ASP A 245 3.17 17.14 4.94
N ARG A 246 2.25 16.60 4.14
CA ARG A 246 2.55 15.87 2.91
C ARG A 246 3.31 16.73 1.89
N THR A 247 3.25 18.05 2.05
CA THR A 247 3.96 19.02 1.21
C THR A 247 5.49 18.93 1.29
N GLY A 248 6.07 18.21 2.27
CA GLY A 248 7.53 18.10 2.43
C GLY A 248 8.23 19.45 2.72
N SER A 249 7.46 20.51 2.95
CA SER A 249 7.95 21.89 3.02
C SER A 249 8.58 22.27 4.36
N SER A 250 8.38 21.45 5.40
CA SER A 250 9.03 21.68 6.71
C SER A 250 10.53 21.40 6.60
N ALA A 251 11.36 22.08 7.40
CA ALA A 251 12.81 21.93 7.46
C ALA A 251 13.18 20.49 7.90
N SER A 252 13.12 19.56 6.96
CA SER A 252 13.32 18.15 7.22
C SER A 252 14.80 17.83 7.17
N PHE A 253 15.22 16.83 7.95
CA PHE A 253 16.55 16.21 7.84
C PHE A 253 16.92 15.91 6.37
N TRP A 254 15.95 15.64 5.51
CA TRP A 254 16.16 15.25 4.12
C TRP A 254 16.35 16.43 3.15
N ASN A 255 16.00 17.67 3.53
CA ASN A 255 15.99 18.84 2.64
C ASN A 255 17.38 19.25 2.18
N GLU A 256 18.37 19.26 3.07
CA GLU A 256 19.76 19.59 2.72
C GLU A 256 20.41 18.56 1.76
N ARG A 257 19.70 17.48 1.43
CA ARG A 257 20.23 16.26 0.78
C ARG A 257 19.38 15.83 -0.42
N SER A 258 18.44 16.67 -0.84
CA SER A 258 17.41 16.39 -1.85
C SER A 258 17.97 15.92 -3.20
N HIS A 259 19.10 16.46 -3.65
CA HIS A 259 19.65 16.15 -4.98
C HIS A 259 20.13 14.71 -5.13
N LYS A 260 20.58 14.05 -4.05
CA LYS A 260 21.05 12.65 -4.09
C LYS A 260 20.06 11.66 -3.49
N LEU A 261 19.05 12.15 -2.77
CA LEU A 261 18.08 11.32 -2.09
C LEU A 261 17.33 10.39 -3.05
N LYS A 262 17.06 10.84 -4.28
CA LYS A 262 16.42 10.04 -5.35
C LYS A 262 17.16 8.72 -5.63
N GLN A 263 18.48 8.73 -5.51
CA GLN A 263 19.32 7.56 -5.77
C GLN A 263 19.62 6.77 -4.50
N THR A 264 19.72 7.45 -3.34
CA THR A 264 20.16 6.84 -2.08
C THR A 264 19.02 6.41 -1.15
N TRP A 265 17.76 6.76 -1.43
CA TRP A 265 16.64 6.48 -0.51
C TRP A 265 16.51 5.01 -0.13
N ARG A 266 16.79 4.10 -1.07
CA ARG A 266 16.75 2.64 -0.83
C ARG A 266 17.69 2.25 0.32
N PHE A 267 18.90 2.80 0.32
CA PHE A 267 19.91 2.55 1.33
C PHE A 267 19.59 3.26 2.65
N HIS A 268 19.01 4.47 2.62
CA HIS A 268 18.53 5.14 3.83
C HIS A 268 17.40 4.35 4.49
N LEU A 269 16.43 3.88 3.70
CA LEU A 269 15.33 3.05 4.19
C LEU A 269 15.85 1.72 4.74
N ALA A 270 16.71 1.01 4.01
CA ALA A 270 17.35 -0.22 4.48
C ALA A 270 18.08 -0.01 5.82
N THR A 271 18.83 1.10 5.94
CA THR A 271 19.51 1.48 7.18
C THR A 271 18.54 1.62 8.34
N ILE A 272 17.42 2.32 8.16
CA ILE A 272 16.43 2.54 9.22
C ILE A 272 15.73 1.22 9.59
N LEU A 273 15.41 0.38 8.61
CA LEU A 273 14.76 -0.93 8.85
C LEU A 273 15.68 -1.92 9.57
N SER A 274 16.97 -1.94 9.24
CA SER A 274 17.95 -2.79 9.93
C SER A 274 18.32 -2.27 11.32
N ASN A 275 18.03 -1.01 11.65
CA ASN A 275 18.45 -0.34 12.88
C ASN A 275 17.30 0.40 13.57
N ARG A 276 16.09 -0.20 13.63
CA ARG A 276 14.89 0.51 14.10
C ARG A 276 15.05 1.01 15.53
N THR A 277 14.84 2.31 15.70
CA THR A 277 14.76 3.00 16.99
C THR A 277 13.31 3.36 17.32
N LEU A 278 13.07 3.88 18.53
CA LEU A 278 11.75 4.43 18.88
C LEU A 278 11.39 5.57 17.91
N GLY A 279 10.19 5.53 17.34
CA GLY A 279 9.74 6.55 16.38
C GLY A 279 10.23 6.36 14.94
N TRP A 280 10.89 5.24 14.60
CA TRP A 280 11.35 4.93 13.23
C TRP A 280 10.24 5.09 12.18
N GLU A 281 8.98 4.77 12.51
CA GLU A 281 7.84 4.89 11.59
C GLU A 281 7.70 6.32 11.06
N ARG A 282 7.82 7.30 11.94
CA ARG A 282 7.69 8.72 11.58
C ARG A 282 8.89 9.21 10.76
N ILE A 283 10.08 8.67 11.04
CA ILE A 283 11.29 8.95 10.25
C ILE A 283 11.10 8.44 8.82
N VAL A 284 10.62 7.21 8.65
CA VAL A 284 10.36 6.63 7.31
C VAL A 284 9.20 7.35 6.61
N ILE A 285 8.15 7.75 7.33
CA ILE A 285 7.09 8.61 6.77
C ILE A 285 7.67 9.93 6.27
N SER A 286 8.55 10.58 7.05
CA SER A 286 9.20 11.84 6.63
C SER A 286 10.11 11.68 5.41
N LEU A 287 10.76 10.52 5.27
CA LEU A 287 11.51 10.16 4.06
C LEU A 287 10.57 10.02 2.87
N GLY A 288 9.42 9.36 3.06
CA GLY A 288 8.38 9.23 2.04
C GLY A 288 7.79 10.59 1.63
N ASP A 289 7.48 11.45 2.59
CA ASP A 289 6.96 12.81 2.33
C ASP A 289 7.96 13.63 1.51
N GLN A 290 9.26 13.51 1.80
CA GLN A 290 10.30 14.17 1.00
C GLN A 290 10.42 13.58 -0.42
N LEU A 291 10.36 12.26 -0.57
CA LEU A 291 10.39 11.62 -1.88
C LEU A 291 9.20 12.05 -2.73
N LEU A 292 8.02 12.15 -2.13
CA LEU A 292 6.82 12.63 -2.79
C LEU A 292 6.97 14.09 -3.24
N HIS A 293 7.52 14.96 -2.40
CA HIS A 293 7.84 16.35 -2.77
C HIS A 293 8.82 16.44 -3.96
N LEU A 294 9.74 15.48 -4.07
CA LEU A 294 10.70 15.39 -5.19
C LEU A 294 10.12 14.72 -6.45
N GLY A 295 8.84 14.36 -6.46
CA GLY A 295 8.13 13.72 -7.56
C GLY A 295 8.26 12.18 -7.60
N HIS A 296 8.90 11.56 -6.60
CA HIS A 296 9.15 10.12 -6.54
C HIS A 296 8.03 9.37 -5.82
N VAL A 297 6.88 9.27 -6.50
CA VAL A 297 5.65 8.70 -5.94
C VAL A 297 5.82 7.24 -5.53
N ASP A 298 6.43 6.40 -6.38
CA ASP A 298 6.60 4.98 -6.10
C ASP A 298 7.47 4.72 -4.87
N ALA A 299 8.59 5.44 -4.76
CA ALA A 299 9.50 5.35 -3.63
C ALA A 299 8.83 5.84 -2.32
N ALA A 300 8.04 6.92 -2.40
CA ALA A 300 7.25 7.40 -1.27
C ALA A 300 6.22 6.34 -0.82
N HIS A 301 5.48 5.77 -1.76
CA HIS A 301 4.47 4.75 -1.48
C HIS A 301 5.11 3.47 -0.92
N PHE A 302 6.31 3.11 -1.38
CA PHE A 302 7.10 2.02 -0.79
C PHE A 302 7.37 2.28 0.69
N CYS A 303 7.84 3.49 1.04
CA CYS A 303 8.08 3.88 2.43
C CYS A 303 6.80 3.81 3.28
N TYR A 304 5.68 4.35 2.77
CA TYR A 304 4.39 4.33 3.46
C TYR A 304 3.87 2.90 3.68
N MET A 305 4.01 2.02 2.70
CA MET A 305 3.61 0.62 2.80
C MET A 305 4.42 -0.14 3.85
N VAL A 306 5.75 0.04 3.88
CA VAL A 306 6.62 -0.59 4.88
C VAL A 306 6.30 -0.10 6.30
N CYS A 307 5.96 1.18 6.45
CA CYS A 307 5.45 1.73 7.71
C CYS A 307 4.07 1.19 8.12
N GLY A 308 3.35 0.54 7.21
CA GLY A 308 1.99 0.07 7.48
C GLY A 308 0.96 1.20 7.48
N CYS A 309 1.19 2.27 6.72
CA CYS A 309 0.17 3.30 6.51
C CYS A 309 -1.11 2.67 5.94
N SER A 310 -2.27 3.09 6.44
CA SER A 310 -3.55 2.63 5.93
C SER A 310 -3.84 3.27 4.57
N ILE A 311 -4.58 2.54 3.75
CA ILE A 311 -5.19 3.13 2.55
C ILE A 311 -6.37 3.98 3.01
N THR A 312 -6.30 5.27 2.73
CA THR A 312 -7.27 6.30 3.15
C THR A 312 -8.00 6.90 1.96
N PRO A 313 -9.20 7.47 2.14
CA PRO A 313 -9.88 8.15 1.04
C PRO A 313 -9.14 9.44 0.62
N ALA A 314 -9.25 9.81 -0.65
CA ALA A 314 -8.51 10.95 -1.23
C ALA A 314 -8.85 12.32 -0.62
N TRP A 315 -10.05 12.48 -0.04
CA TRP A 315 -10.47 13.72 0.63
C TRP A 315 -9.92 13.87 2.04
N HIS A 316 -9.24 12.85 2.58
CA HIS A 316 -8.65 12.94 3.91
C HIS A 316 -7.41 13.86 3.86
N PRO A 317 -7.31 14.90 4.72
CA PRO A 317 -6.24 15.89 4.63
C PRO A 317 -4.84 15.31 4.86
N SER A 318 -4.73 14.24 5.65
CA SER A 318 -3.47 13.52 5.87
C SER A 318 -3.33 12.25 5.01
N ALA A 319 -4.07 12.14 3.90
CA ALA A 319 -3.98 10.99 3.00
C ALA A 319 -2.58 10.91 2.38
N ARG A 320 -1.90 9.79 2.62
CA ARG A 320 -0.59 9.48 2.01
C ARG A 320 -0.67 8.33 1.02
N LEU A 321 -1.67 7.46 1.18
CA LEU A 321 -1.85 6.28 0.36
C LEU A 321 -3.34 6.12 0.04
N VAL A 322 -3.71 6.31 -1.22
CA VAL A 322 -5.08 6.08 -1.73
C VAL A 322 -5.05 4.87 -2.68
N LEU A 323 -4.20 4.96 -3.71
CA LEU A 323 -3.77 3.86 -4.55
C LEU A 323 -2.25 3.74 -4.49
N VAL A 324 -1.71 2.53 -4.68
CA VAL A 324 -0.28 2.24 -4.64
C VAL A 324 0.34 2.53 -6.01
N GLY A 325 1.26 3.49 -6.09
CA GLY A 325 1.98 3.85 -7.31
C GLY A 325 1.47 5.08 -8.08
N CYS A 326 0.48 5.83 -7.56
CA CYS A 326 0.07 7.09 -8.16
C CYS A 326 -0.29 8.15 -7.13
N ASP A 327 -0.02 9.41 -7.45
CA ASP A 327 -0.41 10.54 -6.61
C ASP A 327 -1.92 10.78 -6.76
N HIS A 328 -2.63 10.86 -5.63
CA HIS A 328 -4.06 11.12 -5.57
C HIS A 328 -4.46 12.59 -5.76
N ILE A 329 -3.49 13.52 -5.77
CA ILE A 329 -3.73 14.91 -6.22
C ILE A 329 -4.15 14.90 -7.68
N ASP A 330 -3.60 13.98 -8.49
CA ASP A 330 -4.04 13.85 -9.86
C ASP A 330 -5.42 13.16 -9.93
N GLN A 331 -6.42 13.96 -10.29
CA GLN A 331 -7.79 13.50 -10.43
C GLN A 331 -7.96 12.49 -11.58
N MET A 332 -7.09 12.53 -12.60
CA MET A 332 -7.13 11.57 -13.71
C MET A 332 -6.72 10.18 -13.23
N ASN A 333 -5.66 10.10 -12.42
CA ASN A 333 -5.19 8.86 -11.79
C ASN A 333 -6.25 8.26 -10.85
N THR A 334 -6.87 9.07 -9.99
CA THR A 334 -7.94 8.60 -9.08
C THR A 334 -9.27 8.28 -9.78
N SER A 335 -9.44 8.75 -11.02
CA SER A 335 -10.57 8.41 -11.87
C SER A 335 -10.32 7.19 -12.75
N LEU A 336 -9.12 6.59 -12.68
CA LEU A 336 -8.69 5.46 -13.51
C LEU A 336 -8.76 5.76 -15.02
N LEU A 337 -8.53 7.02 -15.40
CA LEU A 337 -8.55 7.48 -16.80
C LEU A 337 -7.16 7.45 -17.44
N THR A 338 -6.14 7.08 -16.68
CA THR A 338 -4.74 6.99 -17.11
C THR A 338 -4.24 5.56 -16.93
N ARG A 339 -3.21 5.22 -17.70
CA ARG A 339 -2.46 3.96 -17.54
C ARG A 339 -1.97 3.77 -16.11
N GLU A 340 -1.31 4.78 -15.55
CA GLU A 340 -0.80 4.78 -14.17
C GLU A 340 -1.89 4.56 -13.13
N GLY A 341 -3.08 5.17 -13.31
CA GLY A 341 -4.22 5.01 -12.43
C GLY A 341 -4.71 3.56 -12.39
N VAL A 342 -4.84 2.93 -13.56
CA VAL A 342 -5.25 1.52 -13.67
C VAL A 342 -4.21 0.59 -13.06
N GLU A 343 -2.92 0.75 -13.39
CA GLU A 343 -1.85 -0.05 -12.80
C GLU A 343 -1.78 0.11 -11.27
N SER A 344 -2.02 1.32 -10.77
CA SER A 344 -2.05 1.60 -9.34
C SER A 344 -3.24 0.97 -8.65
N TYR A 345 -4.39 0.90 -9.32
CA TYR A 345 -5.53 0.11 -8.86
C TYR A 345 -5.17 -1.39 -8.79
N GLU A 346 -4.56 -1.96 -9.84
CA GLU A 346 -4.13 -3.37 -9.85
C GLU A 346 -3.15 -3.69 -8.71
N ARG A 347 -2.16 -2.81 -8.47
CA ARG A 347 -1.22 -2.92 -7.34
C ARG A 347 -1.95 -2.88 -6.00
N THR A 348 -2.92 -1.99 -5.87
CA THR A 348 -3.69 -1.82 -4.62
C THR A 348 -4.61 -3.02 -4.35
N GLU A 349 -5.23 -3.58 -5.39
CA GLU A 349 -6.02 -4.81 -5.28
C GLU A 349 -5.14 -6.00 -4.89
N ALA A 350 -3.96 -6.15 -5.51
CA ALA A 350 -3.01 -7.20 -5.16
C ALA A 350 -2.53 -7.07 -3.71
N PHE A 351 -2.33 -5.84 -3.23
CA PHE A 351 -1.98 -5.59 -1.84
C PHE A 351 -3.14 -5.87 -0.86
N GLU A 352 -4.39 -5.56 -1.22
CA GLU A 352 -5.57 -5.96 -0.44
C GLU A 352 -5.65 -7.50 -0.37
N TRP A 353 -5.50 -8.18 -1.49
CA TRP A 353 -5.50 -9.64 -1.55
C TRP A 353 -4.41 -10.23 -0.63
N ALA A 354 -3.19 -9.72 -0.70
CA ALA A 354 -2.08 -10.15 0.16
C ALA A 354 -2.42 -9.97 1.66
N LYS A 355 -3.05 -8.85 2.05
CA LYS A 355 -3.54 -8.61 3.42
C LYS A 355 -4.61 -9.60 3.84
N ARG A 356 -5.53 -9.95 2.95
CA ARG A 356 -6.64 -10.87 3.23
C ARG A 356 -6.21 -12.31 3.45
N ARG A 357 -5.03 -12.71 2.95
CA ARG A 357 -4.43 -14.03 3.25
C ARG A 357 -4.16 -14.22 4.75
N GLY A 358 -3.73 -13.16 5.45
CA GLY A 358 -3.50 -13.21 6.89
C GLY A 358 -4.75 -12.94 7.72
N ASN A 359 -5.65 -12.10 7.22
CA ASN A 359 -6.92 -11.80 7.87
C ASN A 359 -8.02 -11.60 6.80
N PRO A 360 -8.94 -12.56 6.62
CA PRO A 360 -10.02 -12.45 5.62
C PRO A 360 -10.90 -11.20 5.78
N GLN A 361 -10.99 -10.66 7.01
CA GLN A 361 -11.75 -9.45 7.36
C GLN A 361 -10.98 -8.14 7.07
N ALA A 362 -9.73 -8.20 6.61
CA ALA A 362 -8.92 -7.03 6.26
C ALA A 362 -9.32 -6.37 4.92
N ALA A 363 -10.63 -6.33 4.63
CA ALA A 363 -11.17 -5.66 3.46
C ALA A 363 -10.86 -4.16 3.50
N VAL A 364 -10.38 -3.61 2.38
CA VAL A 364 -10.13 -2.17 2.29
C VAL A 364 -11.40 -1.50 1.78
N SER A 365 -12.20 -0.92 2.67
CA SER A 365 -13.48 -0.30 2.28
C SER A 365 -13.33 0.90 1.36
N VAL A 366 -12.22 1.64 1.47
CA VAL A 366 -11.88 2.75 0.56
C VAL A 366 -11.71 2.27 -0.88
N LEU A 367 -11.39 0.98 -1.09
CA LEU A 367 -11.14 0.44 -2.43
C LEU A 367 -12.43 0.14 -3.20
N GLN A 368 -13.59 0.01 -2.54
CA GLN A 368 -14.84 -0.43 -3.20
C GLN A 368 -15.31 0.52 -4.33
N PRO A 369 -15.26 1.86 -4.16
CA PRO A 369 -15.55 2.79 -5.26
C PRO A 369 -14.61 2.61 -6.47
N PHE A 370 -13.32 2.33 -6.24
CA PHE A 370 -12.38 2.08 -7.32
C PHE A 370 -12.66 0.76 -8.03
N LYS A 371 -13.08 -0.29 -7.30
CA LYS A 371 -13.51 -1.57 -7.92
C LYS A 371 -14.70 -1.36 -8.85
N LEU A 372 -15.66 -0.51 -8.47
CA LEU A 372 -16.80 -0.18 -9.33
C LEU A 372 -16.37 0.60 -10.58
N LYS A 373 -15.48 1.58 -10.44
CA LYS A 373 -14.90 2.29 -11.61
C LYS A 373 -14.19 1.33 -12.55
N TYR A 374 -13.37 0.43 -12.01
CA TYR A 374 -12.67 -0.58 -12.80
C TYR A 374 -13.65 -1.56 -13.48
N ALA A 375 -14.70 -2.00 -12.78
CA ALA A 375 -15.73 -2.85 -13.38
C ALA A 375 -16.47 -2.17 -14.54
N LYS A 376 -16.74 -0.86 -14.43
CA LYS A 376 -17.32 -0.06 -15.52
C LYS A 376 -16.38 -0.02 -16.73
N ILE A 377 -15.08 0.23 -16.51
CA ILE A 377 -14.06 0.16 -17.56
C ILE A 377 -14.09 -1.23 -18.21
N LEU A 378 -14.04 -2.31 -17.44
CA LEU A 378 -14.11 -3.67 -17.99
C LEU A 378 -15.35 -3.92 -18.86
N ALA A 379 -16.52 -3.46 -18.41
CA ALA A 379 -17.76 -3.58 -19.18
C ALA A 379 -17.71 -2.77 -20.50
N ASP A 380 -17.15 -1.56 -20.48
CA ASP A 380 -17.00 -0.73 -21.70
C ASP A 380 -16.09 -1.41 -22.75
N TYR A 381 -15.14 -2.25 -22.31
CA TYR A 381 -14.28 -3.08 -23.17
C TYR A 381 -14.85 -4.48 -23.49
N GLY A 382 -16.07 -4.80 -23.03
CA GLY A 382 -16.77 -6.05 -23.32
C GLY A 382 -16.48 -7.20 -22.35
N PHE A 383 -15.74 -6.98 -21.26
CA PHE A 383 -15.49 -7.96 -20.21
C PHE A 383 -16.62 -7.96 -19.16
N GLU A 384 -17.85 -8.14 -19.63
CA GLU A 384 -19.07 -8.01 -18.81
C GLU A 384 -19.17 -9.07 -17.70
N GLU A 385 -18.74 -10.30 -17.96
CA GLU A 385 -18.71 -11.36 -16.94
C GLU A 385 -17.77 -11.00 -15.77
N GLN A 386 -16.60 -10.43 -16.09
CA GLN A 386 -15.61 -9.97 -15.11
C GLN A 386 -16.13 -8.77 -14.33
N ALA A 387 -16.79 -7.83 -15.01
CA ALA A 387 -17.46 -6.70 -14.37
C ALA A 387 -18.53 -7.18 -13.37
N LEU A 388 -19.36 -8.16 -13.73
CA LEU A 388 -20.34 -8.76 -12.81
C LEU A 388 -19.67 -9.43 -11.61
N MET A 389 -18.55 -10.15 -11.83
CA MET A 389 -17.78 -10.74 -10.74
C MET A 389 -17.28 -9.69 -9.74
N TYR A 390 -16.84 -8.51 -10.19
CA TYR A 390 -16.47 -7.40 -9.30
C TYR A 390 -17.67 -6.88 -8.51
N VAL A 391 -18.82 -6.67 -9.15
CA VAL A 391 -20.06 -6.23 -8.48
C VAL A 391 -20.43 -7.16 -7.32
N GLU A 392 -20.38 -8.47 -7.53
CA GLU A 392 -20.61 -9.45 -6.47
C GLU A 392 -19.62 -9.31 -5.31
N THR A 393 -18.32 -9.14 -5.59
CA THR A 393 -17.32 -8.94 -4.52
C THR A 393 -17.55 -7.65 -3.73
N ILE A 394 -18.01 -6.59 -4.40
CA ILE A 394 -18.34 -5.32 -3.76
C ILE A 394 -19.53 -5.48 -2.83
N ARG A 395 -20.61 -6.15 -3.28
CA ARG A 395 -21.79 -6.40 -2.44
C ARG A 395 -21.48 -7.23 -1.20
N GLN A 396 -20.66 -8.27 -1.35
CA GLN A 396 -20.18 -9.08 -0.23
C GLN A 396 -19.36 -8.25 0.76
N CYS A 397 -18.44 -7.42 0.27
CA CYS A 397 -17.62 -6.55 1.13
C CYS A 397 -18.42 -5.43 1.81
N ALA A 398 -19.45 -4.91 1.13
CA ALA A 398 -20.34 -3.87 1.65
C ALA A 398 -21.44 -4.41 2.58
N GLY A 399 -21.54 -5.74 2.75
CA GLY A 399 -22.59 -6.39 3.54
C GLY A 399 -23.99 -6.26 2.94
N LEU A 400 -24.10 -6.00 1.63
CA LEU A 400 -25.38 -5.82 0.93
C LEU A 400 -26.06 -7.15 0.60
N ASP A 401 -25.31 -8.27 0.62
CA ASP A 401 -25.83 -9.63 0.41
C ASP A 401 -26.26 -10.33 1.71
N ALA A 402 -26.11 -9.67 2.87
CA ALA A 402 -26.47 -10.25 4.16
C ALA A 402 -28.00 -10.29 4.34
N SER A 403 -28.59 -11.40 3.92
CA SER A 403 -29.76 -11.98 4.58
C SER A 403 -29.51 -12.00 6.09
N GLU A 404 -30.45 -11.47 6.89
CA GLU A 404 -30.51 -11.68 8.33
C GLU A 404 -30.59 -13.20 8.61
N SER A 405 -29.45 -13.86 8.79
CA SER A 405 -29.39 -15.14 9.49
C SER A 405 -29.46 -14.89 11.00
N ALA A 406 -30.54 -14.24 11.44
CA ALA A 406 -30.88 -14.08 12.85
C ALA A 406 -31.57 -15.34 13.39
N THR A 407 -30.83 -16.45 13.45
CA THR A 407 -31.10 -17.54 14.40
C THR A 407 -29.78 -18.10 14.92
N SER A 408 -29.06 -17.32 15.72
CA SER A 408 -28.29 -17.89 16.83
C SER A 408 -28.21 -16.87 17.97
N LYS A 409 -28.79 -17.27 19.11
CA LYS A 409 -28.55 -16.62 20.40
C LYS A 409 -27.06 -16.76 20.71
N ALA A 410 -26.28 -15.70 20.50
CA ALA A 410 -24.96 -15.54 21.10
C ALA A 410 -24.91 -14.20 21.83
N LYS A 411 -25.05 -14.30 23.16
CA LYS A 411 -24.93 -13.21 24.11
C LYS A 411 -23.53 -12.59 23.99
N GLY A 412 -23.46 -11.28 23.74
CA GLY A 412 -22.24 -10.48 23.95
C GLY A 412 -21.16 -10.60 22.88
N ARG A 413 -21.36 -9.98 21.71
CA ARG A 413 -20.27 -9.51 20.87
C ARG A 413 -20.52 -8.05 20.53
N LYS A 414 -19.67 -7.15 21.06
CA LYS A 414 -19.69 -5.74 20.69
C LYS A 414 -19.47 -5.64 19.18
N ALA A 415 -20.35 -4.90 18.51
CA ALA A 415 -20.20 -4.55 17.11
C ALA A 415 -18.80 -3.94 16.88
N PRO A 416 -18.10 -4.28 15.79
CA PRO A 416 -16.91 -3.55 15.41
C PRO A 416 -17.32 -2.11 15.15
N THR A 417 -16.49 -1.17 15.60
CA THR A 417 -16.65 0.29 15.45
C THR A 417 -17.01 0.67 14.01
N SER A 418 -18.30 0.83 13.75
CA SER A 418 -18.93 0.94 12.42
C SER A 418 -19.00 2.36 11.88
N GLY A 419 -18.41 3.34 12.59
CA GLY A 419 -18.47 4.76 12.20
C GLY A 419 -17.69 5.09 10.92
N GLN A 420 -16.56 4.42 10.66
CA GLN A 420 -15.71 4.73 9.49
C GLN A 420 -16.13 4.00 8.20
N HIS A 421 -16.66 2.76 8.31
CA HIS A 421 -17.17 2.00 7.17
C HIS A 421 -18.42 2.64 6.54
N ALA A 422 -19.28 3.25 7.36
CA ALA A 422 -20.52 3.87 6.91
C ALA A 422 -20.31 5.19 6.14
N LEU A 423 -19.19 5.88 6.32
CA LEU A 423 -18.92 7.18 5.68
C LEU A 423 -18.46 7.07 4.22
N ILE A 424 -17.93 5.91 3.81
CA ILE A 424 -17.39 5.70 2.46
C ILE A 424 -18.45 5.09 1.52
N ILE A 425 -19.33 4.23 2.05
CA ILE A 425 -20.41 3.59 1.29
C ILE A 425 -21.64 4.48 1.36
N THR A 426 -21.69 5.49 0.50
CA THR A 426 -22.84 6.41 0.41
C THR A 426 -24.05 5.74 -0.25
N GLU A 427 -25.24 6.28 -0.01
CA GLU A 427 -26.46 5.83 -0.73
C GLU A 427 -26.32 6.06 -2.24
N GLU A 428 -25.63 7.12 -2.66
CA GLU A 428 -25.29 7.37 -4.06
C GLU A 428 -24.47 6.23 -4.67
N PHE A 429 -23.44 5.76 -3.96
CA PHE A 429 -22.63 4.62 -4.40
C PHE A 429 -23.45 3.34 -4.53
N LYS A 430 -24.37 3.06 -3.58
CA LYS A 430 -25.25 1.88 -3.65
C LYS A 430 -26.21 1.94 -4.83
N ASN A 431 -26.75 3.13 -5.12
CA ASN A 431 -27.62 3.36 -6.27
C ASN A 431 -26.84 3.17 -7.58
N ASP A 432 -25.66 3.76 -7.69
CA ASP A 432 -24.79 3.61 -8.87
C ASP A 432 -24.39 2.14 -9.10
N LEU A 433 -24.05 1.41 -8.03
CA LEU A 433 -23.77 -0.02 -8.09
C LEU A 433 -24.98 -0.83 -8.60
N SER A 434 -26.18 -0.52 -8.09
CA SER A 434 -27.40 -1.26 -8.46
C SER A 434 -27.83 -0.96 -9.91
N VAL A 435 -27.69 0.30 -10.35
CA VAL A 435 -27.95 0.68 -11.76
C VAL A 435 -26.95 0.02 -12.69
N PHE A 436 -25.68 -0.03 -12.32
CA PHE A 436 -24.65 -0.67 -13.13
C PHE A 436 -24.86 -2.19 -13.23
N GLU A 437 -25.13 -2.86 -12.10
CA GLU A 437 -25.45 -4.29 -12.06
C GLU A 437 -26.65 -4.63 -12.94
N ASP A 438 -27.74 -3.85 -12.85
CA ASP A 438 -28.92 -4.04 -13.68
C ASP A 438 -28.58 -4.01 -15.18
N ARG A 439 -27.71 -3.08 -15.60
CA ARG A 439 -27.30 -2.96 -17.01
C ARG A 439 -26.48 -4.17 -17.47
N VAL A 440 -25.49 -4.57 -16.68
CA VAL A 440 -24.63 -5.72 -16.99
C VAL A 440 -25.44 -7.02 -17.00
N CYS A 441 -26.34 -7.21 -16.02
CA CYS A 441 -27.23 -8.35 -15.95
C CYS A 441 -28.19 -8.45 -17.15
N VAL A 442 -28.76 -7.32 -17.57
CA VAL A 442 -29.63 -7.28 -18.77
C VAL A 442 -28.85 -7.67 -20.03
N SER A 443 -27.61 -7.20 -20.17
CA SER A 443 -26.74 -7.56 -21.30
C SER A 443 -26.41 -9.05 -21.32
N LEU A 444 -26.04 -9.63 -20.17
CA LEU A 444 -25.70 -11.05 -20.02
C LEU A 444 -26.90 -11.99 -19.97
N GLY A 445 -28.14 -11.47 -19.88
CA GLY A 445 -29.35 -12.29 -19.70
C GLY A 445 -29.45 -12.96 -18.32
N VAL A 446 -28.79 -12.42 -17.30
CA VAL A 446 -28.75 -12.93 -15.92
C VAL A 446 -29.63 -12.05 -15.02
N THR A 447 -30.19 -12.60 -13.94
CA THR A 447 -30.95 -11.81 -12.95
C THR A 447 -30.03 -11.15 -11.91
N PRO A 448 -30.20 -9.85 -11.60
CA PRO A 448 -29.43 -9.16 -10.55
C PRO A 448 -29.59 -9.82 -9.18
N SER A 449 -28.51 -9.85 -8.39
CA SER A 449 -28.50 -10.56 -7.10
C SER A 449 -29.51 -9.95 -6.11
N TRP A 450 -29.63 -8.62 -6.09
CA TRP A 450 -30.52 -7.89 -5.18
C TRP A 450 -32.02 -8.03 -5.52
N LYS A 451 -32.37 -8.21 -6.80
CA LYS A 451 -33.78 -8.44 -7.21
C LYS A 451 -34.28 -9.82 -6.80
N SER A 452 -33.38 -10.81 -6.69
CA SER A 452 -33.71 -12.14 -6.16
C SER A 452 -34.16 -12.06 -4.69
N VAL A 453 -33.48 -11.23 -3.89
CA VAL A 453 -33.77 -11.01 -2.46
C VAL A 453 -35.14 -10.32 -2.25
N ASP A 454 -35.47 -9.30 -3.03
CA ASP A 454 -36.77 -8.61 -2.94
C ASP A 454 -37.94 -9.48 -3.43
N SER A 455 -37.69 -10.36 -4.41
CA SER A 455 -38.67 -11.34 -4.87
C SER A 455 -38.96 -12.39 -3.78
N GLN A 456 -37.94 -12.83 -3.04
CA GLN A 456 -38.12 -13.69 -1.87
C GLN A 456 -38.90 -12.99 -0.75
N LYS A 457 -38.60 -11.72 -0.43
CA LYS A 457 -39.36 -10.93 0.56
C LYS A 457 -40.84 -10.78 0.17
N LYS A 458 -41.14 -10.43 -1.07
CA LYS A 458 -42.53 -10.36 -1.58
C LYS A 458 -43.23 -11.72 -1.50
N SER A 459 -42.54 -12.81 -1.84
CA SER A 459 -43.11 -14.17 -1.73
C SER A 459 -43.34 -14.63 -0.29
N SER A 460 -42.50 -14.20 0.66
CA SER A 460 -42.66 -14.49 2.10
C SER A 460 -43.78 -13.67 2.73
N VAL A 461 -43.96 -12.41 2.34
CA VAL A 461 -45.12 -11.60 2.73
C VAL A 461 -46.39 -12.19 2.16
N SER A 462 -46.40 -12.61 0.88
CA SER A 462 -47.55 -13.30 0.29
C SER A 462 -47.86 -14.62 0.99
N ARG A 463 -46.86 -15.42 1.38
CA ARG A 463 -47.06 -16.64 2.19
C ARG A 463 -47.58 -16.35 3.60
N ALA A 464 -47.13 -15.26 4.22
CA ALA A 464 -47.65 -14.82 5.52
C ALA A 464 -49.11 -14.37 5.43
N TRP A 465 -49.50 -13.66 4.37
CA TRP A 465 -50.89 -13.30 4.11
C TRP A 465 -51.77 -14.52 3.81
N VAL A 466 -51.28 -15.49 3.03
CA VAL A 466 -51.99 -16.76 2.77
C VAL A 466 -52.18 -17.56 4.08
N ASN A 467 -51.19 -17.58 4.97
CA ASN A 467 -51.31 -18.25 6.27
C ASN A 467 -52.25 -17.54 7.25
N VAL A 468 -52.30 -16.20 7.24
CA VAL A 468 -53.28 -15.44 8.03
C VAL A 468 -54.70 -15.65 7.50
N SER A 469 -54.89 -15.70 6.18
CA SER A 469 -56.18 -16.03 5.59
C SER A 469 -56.61 -17.48 5.90
N SER A 470 -55.69 -18.45 5.87
CA SER A 470 -55.97 -19.83 6.26
C SER A 470 -56.32 -19.98 7.75
N ALA A 471 -55.72 -19.18 8.63
CA ALA A 471 -56.02 -19.19 10.06
C ALA A 471 -57.37 -18.53 10.42
N LEU A 472 -57.87 -17.61 9.58
CA LEU A 472 -59.17 -16.96 9.77
C LEU A 472 -60.36 -17.80 9.26
N TRP A 473 -60.12 -18.76 8.36
CA TRP A 473 -61.14 -19.64 7.78
C TRP A 473 -60.83 -21.09 8.11
N GLY A 474 -60.92 -21.45 9.40
CA GLY A 474 -60.69 -22.82 9.87
C GLY A 474 -61.84 -23.76 9.52
N GLU A 475 -61.57 -24.78 8.70
CA GLU A 475 -62.39 -25.99 8.59
C GLU A 475 -61.96 -27.02 9.66
N LYS A 476 -62.96 -27.52 10.40
CA LYS A 476 -62.85 -28.59 11.41
C LYS A 476 -63.16 -29.95 10.78
N SER A 477 -62.32 -30.95 11.07
CA SER A 477 -62.73 -32.36 11.28
C SER A 477 -61.52 -33.12 11.88
N SER A 478 -61.49 -33.51 13.17
CA SER A 478 -61.99 -34.78 13.74
C SER A 478 -61.63 -36.02 12.89
N GLY A 479 -60.93 -37.05 13.34
CA GLY A 479 -60.38 -37.43 14.64
C GLY A 479 -59.73 -38.83 14.52
N GLU A 480 -59.42 -39.41 15.68
CA GLU A 480 -59.07 -40.81 15.96
C GLU A 480 -57.60 -41.21 16.20
N ASP A 481 -57.50 -41.97 17.28
CA ASP A 481 -56.38 -42.36 18.13
C ASP A 481 -55.56 -43.53 17.58
N GLY A 482 -54.30 -43.63 18.05
CA GLY A 482 -53.49 -44.85 17.87
C GLY A 482 -52.12 -44.76 18.54
N LYS A 483 -52.03 -45.19 19.80
CA LYS A 483 -50.80 -45.27 20.61
C LYS A 483 -49.86 -46.41 20.17
N SER A 484 -48.57 -46.06 20.11
CA SER A 484 -47.40 -46.70 20.78
C SER A 484 -46.94 -48.14 20.46
N ALA A 485 -45.60 -48.25 20.43
CA ALA A 485 -44.70 -49.39 20.66
C ALA A 485 -44.29 -50.22 19.42
N ARG A 486 -43.02 -50.19 18.96
CA ARG A 486 -41.73 -50.69 19.50
C ARG A 486 -41.44 -52.11 19.03
N GLN A 487 -40.22 -52.28 18.49
CA GLN A 487 -39.42 -53.51 18.41
C GLN A 487 -39.95 -54.60 17.48
N GLU A 488 -39.18 -55.49 16.88
CA GLU A 488 -37.74 -55.70 16.58
C GLU A 488 -37.76 -57.04 15.82
N GLU A 489 -36.79 -57.27 14.95
CA GLU A 489 -36.32 -58.63 14.59
C GLU A 489 -37.25 -59.61 13.83
N GLU A 490 -37.08 -59.58 12.51
CA GLU A 490 -36.58 -60.71 11.71
C GLU A 490 -36.99 -62.15 12.12
N LYS A 491 -37.92 -62.77 11.35
CA LYS A 491 -37.75 -64.15 10.84
C LYS A 491 -38.83 -64.56 9.84
N ALA A 492 -38.33 -65.29 8.83
CA ALA A 492 -39.00 -66.31 8.02
C ALA A 492 -39.80 -65.87 6.77
N LYS A 493 -39.07 -65.96 5.64
CA LYS A 493 -39.36 -66.84 4.49
C LYS A 493 -40.73 -66.74 3.79
N THR A 494 -40.67 -66.19 2.58
CA THR A 494 -41.07 -66.86 1.32
C THR A 494 -42.16 -67.95 1.41
N LEU A 495 -43.36 -67.65 0.91
CA LEU A 495 -43.94 -68.29 -0.28
C LEU A 495 -45.31 -67.65 -0.61
N LYS A 496 -45.38 -66.85 -1.66
CA LYS A 496 -46.15 -67.14 -2.89
C LYS A 496 -45.88 -66.09 -3.95
#